data_AF-A0A6A6ZIV7-F1
#
_entry.id   AF-A0A6A6ZIV7-F1
#
_cell.length_a   1.000
_cell.length_b   1.000
_cell.length_c   1.000
_cell.angle_alpha   90.00
_cell.angle_beta   90.00
_cell.angle_gamma   90.00
#
_symmetry.space_group_name_H-M   'P 1'
#
loop_
_entity.id
_entity.type
_entity.pdbx_description
1 polymer ?
#
loop_
_entity_poly.entity_id
_entity_poly.type
_entity_poly.pdbx_seq_one_letter_code
_entity_poly.pdbx_strand_id
1 'polypeptide(L)'
;MQLTKINELNDNTAAPDLSNFIDTELPLTDFQFEEGMHEAKNLQKRTWATYYGRSVWIEWKDIPEGSAIRPDDAQILWRIRLLTDLLRSVKPDSFRAALCLGYIKTADADGATRFGVVFEGPSPTQSKIATLRELLSQTPKPSLSARVVLCAVLARCVHSLHAVNWLHKALQADNIIFFSSSGSLDLDAPFVSGFDLSRPSNMDQWTEKPGFEPAKDIYRHPNAQSSQTDGSYRKLYIYSLGIVMTEIAR
;
A
#
# COMPACT_ATOMS: atom_id res chain seq x y z
N MET A 1 -14.15 8.73 8.13
CA MET A 1 -13.89 9.29 9.48
C MET A 1 -12.95 10.51 9.39
N GLN A 2 -13.05 11.56 10.23
CA GLN A 2 -12.00 12.61 10.27
C GLN A 2 -10.69 12.00 10.81
N LEU A 3 -9.55 12.35 10.22
CA LEU A 3 -8.19 11.88 10.61
C LEU A 3 -7.95 11.91 12.13
N THR A 4 -8.58 12.85 12.84
CA THR A 4 -8.55 13.01 14.29
C THR A 4 -9.01 11.79 15.09
N LYS A 5 -9.99 11.01 14.61
CA LYS A 5 -10.49 9.83 15.35
C LYS A 5 -9.57 8.60 15.24
N ILE A 6 -8.68 8.54 14.23
CA ILE A 6 -7.69 7.45 14.10
C ILE A 6 -6.69 7.52 15.25
N ASN A 7 -6.37 8.73 15.72
CA ASN A 7 -5.46 8.97 16.83
C ASN A 7 -6.02 8.51 18.19
N GLU A 8 -7.34 8.29 18.30
CA GLU A 8 -8.02 7.88 19.53
C GLU A 8 -8.24 6.35 19.63
N LEU A 9 -7.91 5.59 18.57
CA LEU A 9 -8.02 4.12 18.58
C LEU A 9 -7.07 3.55 19.64
N ASN A 10 -7.59 3.02 20.76
CA ASN A 10 -6.79 2.54 21.88
C ASN A 10 -6.44 1.04 21.74
N ASP A 11 -5.31 0.60 22.31
CA ASP A 11 -4.78 -0.78 22.23
C ASP A 11 -5.70 -1.86 22.85
N ASN A 12 -6.67 -1.45 23.68
CA ASN A 12 -7.42 -2.34 24.58
C ASN A 12 -8.82 -2.77 24.11
N THR A 13 -9.22 -2.50 22.87
CA THR A 13 -10.57 -2.93 22.44
C THR A 13 -10.56 -4.39 21.99
N ALA A 14 -11.21 -5.25 22.80
CA ALA A 14 -11.83 -6.49 22.32
C ALA A 14 -12.59 -6.21 21.01
N ALA A 15 -12.56 -7.16 20.06
CA ALA A 15 -13.16 -7.10 18.71
C ALA A 15 -13.98 -5.81 18.46
N PRO A 16 -13.34 -4.75 17.95
CA PRO A 16 -13.94 -3.42 17.94
C PRO A 16 -15.21 -3.33 17.09
N ASP A 17 -16.17 -2.55 17.59
CA ASP A 17 -17.46 -2.29 16.95
C ASP A 17 -17.28 -1.76 15.52
N LEU A 18 -17.67 -2.58 14.55
CA LEU A 18 -17.59 -2.31 13.12
C LEU A 18 -18.68 -1.31 12.63
N SER A 19 -19.68 -0.98 13.46
CA SER A 19 -20.82 -0.15 13.06
C SER A 19 -20.47 1.31 12.79
N ASN A 20 -19.33 1.79 13.30
CA ASN A 20 -18.88 3.18 13.15
C ASN A 20 -18.12 3.44 11.84
N PHE A 21 -17.80 2.40 11.06
CA PHE A 21 -17.14 2.54 9.77
C PHE A 21 -18.18 2.67 8.65
N ILE A 22 -17.93 3.58 7.71
CA ILE A 22 -18.68 3.58 6.47
C ILE A 22 -18.34 2.28 5.76
N ASP A 23 -19.34 1.48 5.45
CA ASP A 23 -19.10 0.28 4.65
C ASP A 23 -18.69 0.72 3.24
N THR A 24 -17.49 0.32 2.84
CA THR A 24 -16.89 0.70 1.56
C THR A 24 -16.58 -0.54 0.72
N GLU A 25 -17.25 -1.65 1.03
CA GLU A 25 -17.22 -2.85 0.20
C GLU A 25 -17.82 -2.56 -1.19
N LEU A 26 -17.06 -2.90 -2.22
CA LEU A 26 -17.43 -2.77 -3.61
C LEU A 26 -17.70 -4.16 -4.17
N PRO A 27 -18.91 -4.43 -4.70
CA PRO A 27 -19.24 -5.74 -5.27
C PRO A 27 -18.32 -6.07 -6.45
N LEU A 28 -17.73 -7.26 -6.45
CA LEU A 28 -16.84 -7.71 -7.54
C LEU A 28 -17.56 -7.69 -8.90
N THR A 29 -18.88 -7.88 -8.93
CA THR A 29 -19.73 -7.85 -10.12
C THR A 29 -19.74 -6.50 -10.84
N ASP A 30 -19.35 -5.42 -10.16
CA ASP A 30 -19.35 -4.07 -10.72
C ASP A 30 -18.06 -3.77 -11.52
N PHE A 31 -17.10 -4.70 -11.50
CA PHE A 31 -15.79 -4.55 -12.12
C PHE A 31 -15.69 -5.35 -13.42
N GLN A 32 -15.11 -4.72 -14.43
CA GLN A 32 -14.74 -5.36 -15.68
C GLN A 32 -13.22 -5.48 -15.74
N PHE A 33 -12.69 -6.70 -15.65
CA PHE A 33 -11.25 -6.94 -15.76
C PHE A 33 -10.91 -7.43 -17.17
N GLU A 34 -9.65 -7.21 -17.58
CA GLU A 34 -9.12 -7.77 -18.83
C GLU A 34 -9.15 -9.31 -18.82
N GLU A 35 -9.31 -9.93 -19.99
CA GLU A 35 -9.45 -11.39 -20.12
C GLU A 35 -8.31 -12.14 -19.42
N GLY A 36 -8.64 -13.11 -18.57
CA GLY A 36 -7.69 -13.95 -17.82
C GLY A 36 -7.20 -13.37 -16.48
N MET A 37 -7.47 -12.11 -16.15
CA MET A 37 -7.06 -11.48 -14.88
C MET A 37 -8.00 -11.75 -13.69
N HIS A 38 -9.13 -12.42 -13.89
CA HIS A 38 -10.11 -12.74 -12.83
C HIS A 38 -9.76 -14.01 -12.03
N GLU A 39 -8.83 -14.82 -12.53
CA GLU A 39 -8.46 -16.08 -11.86
C GLU A 39 -7.51 -15.80 -10.69
N ALA A 40 -7.81 -16.37 -9.52
CA ALA A 40 -7.02 -16.19 -8.29
C ALA A 40 -5.52 -16.51 -8.44
N LYS A 41 -5.17 -17.31 -9.45
CA LYS A 41 -3.81 -17.74 -9.82
C LYS A 41 -3.04 -16.68 -10.61
N ASN A 42 -3.76 -15.77 -11.27
CA ASN A 42 -3.23 -14.72 -12.13
C ASN A 42 -3.30 -13.33 -11.49
N LEU A 43 -3.86 -13.23 -10.26
CA LEU A 43 -3.89 -12.00 -9.48
C LEU A 43 -2.46 -11.63 -9.07
N GLN A 44 -1.84 -10.77 -9.87
CA GLN A 44 -0.63 -10.07 -9.49
C GLN A 44 -0.93 -9.14 -8.31
N LYS A 45 0.12 -8.65 -7.63
CA LYS A 45 -0.01 -7.67 -6.54
C LYS A 45 -0.92 -6.48 -6.91
N ARG A 46 -0.92 -6.09 -8.20
CA ARG A 46 -1.81 -5.07 -8.76
C ARG A 46 -2.57 -5.65 -9.95
N THR A 47 -3.88 -5.39 -10.00
CA THR A 47 -4.75 -5.79 -11.12
C THR A 47 -5.51 -4.58 -11.64
N TRP A 48 -5.53 -4.39 -12.96
CA TRP A 48 -6.34 -3.35 -13.59
C TRP A 48 -7.77 -3.82 -13.84
N ALA A 49 -8.72 -2.90 -13.67
CA ALA A 49 -10.13 -3.12 -13.99
C ALA A 49 -10.80 -1.79 -14.38
N THR A 50 -12.02 -1.89 -14.89
CA THR A 50 -12.94 -0.77 -15.08
C THR A 50 -14.07 -0.86 -14.06
N TYR A 51 -14.35 0.23 -13.35
CA TYR A 51 -15.41 0.35 -12.36
C TYR A 51 -16.33 1.53 -12.72
N TYR A 52 -17.58 1.25 -13.11
CA TYR A 52 -18.53 2.24 -13.63
C TYR A 52 -17.93 3.21 -14.68
N GLY A 53 -17.15 2.67 -15.63
CA GLY A 53 -16.49 3.44 -16.69
C GLY A 53 -15.21 4.18 -16.27
N ARG A 54 -14.77 4.04 -15.02
CA ARG A 54 -13.49 4.59 -14.53
C ARG A 54 -12.40 3.52 -14.57
N SER A 55 -11.20 3.89 -14.99
CA SER A 55 -10.01 3.06 -14.81
C SER A 55 -9.69 2.96 -13.33
N VAL A 56 -9.47 1.74 -12.83
CA VAL A 56 -9.08 1.48 -11.44
C VAL A 56 -7.99 0.43 -11.40
N TRP A 57 -7.13 0.48 -10.39
CA TRP A 57 -6.31 -0.67 -10.03
C TRP A 57 -6.65 -1.16 -8.63
N ILE A 58 -6.48 -2.45 -8.44
CA ILE A 58 -6.78 -3.16 -7.21
C ILE A 58 -5.45 -3.66 -6.67
N GLU A 59 -5.14 -3.30 -5.42
CA GLU A 59 -4.01 -3.89 -4.68
C GLU A 59 -4.53 -5.01 -3.78
N TRP A 60 -4.18 -6.24 -4.15
CA TRP A 60 -4.59 -7.42 -3.37
C TRP A 60 -3.71 -7.57 -2.14
N LYS A 61 -4.34 -7.91 -1.01
CA LYS A 61 -3.58 -8.24 0.20
C LYS A 61 -2.90 -9.59 -0.01
N ASP A 62 -1.58 -9.60 0.11
CA ASP A 62 -0.79 -10.83 0.15
C ASP A 62 -1.24 -11.66 1.36
N ILE A 63 -1.60 -12.92 1.11
CA ILE A 63 -1.85 -13.93 2.15
C ILE A 63 -0.65 -14.86 2.12
N PRO A 64 0.26 -14.82 3.11
CA PRO A 64 1.44 -15.67 3.10
C PRO A 64 1.05 -17.14 3.09
N GLU A 65 1.44 -17.86 2.03
CA GLU A 65 1.36 -19.31 1.98
C GLU A 65 2.15 -19.91 3.15
N GLY A 66 1.55 -20.86 3.87
CA GLY A 66 2.21 -21.54 4.99
C GLY A 66 2.29 -20.76 6.31
N SER A 67 1.59 -19.62 6.45
CA SER A 67 1.41 -19.01 7.77
C SER A 67 0.60 -19.95 8.68
N ALA A 68 1.24 -20.46 9.74
CA ALA A 68 0.61 -21.37 10.71
C ALA A 68 -0.57 -20.71 11.47
N ILE A 69 -0.68 -19.38 11.40
CA ILE A 69 -1.74 -18.57 12.00
C ILE A 69 -2.17 -17.57 10.94
N ARG A 70 -3.30 -17.85 10.27
CA ARG A 70 -3.99 -16.83 9.47
C ARG A 70 -4.72 -15.90 10.45
N PRO A 71 -4.57 -14.56 10.34
CA PRO A 71 -5.46 -13.65 11.04
C PRO A 71 -6.90 -14.01 10.69
N ASP A 72 -7.80 -13.96 11.68
CA ASP A 72 -9.24 -14.14 11.43
C ASP A 72 -9.72 -13.13 10.36
N ASP A 73 -10.60 -13.57 9.46
CA ASP A 73 -11.16 -12.75 8.38
C ASP A 73 -11.77 -11.46 8.93
N ALA A 74 -12.37 -11.50 10.12
CA ALA A 74 -12.90 -10.33 10.80
C ALA A 74 -11.81 -9.30 11.14
N GLN A 75 -10.62 -9.75 11.55
CA GLN A 75 -9.49 -8.87 11.84
C GLN A 75 -8.91 -8.25 10.56
N ILE A 76 -8.80 -9.04 9.49
CA ILE A 76 -8.33 -8.52 8.19
C ILE A 76 -9.31 -7.49 7.64
N LEU A 77 -10.61 -7.82 7.66
CA LEU A 77 -11.68 -6.92 7.25
C LEU A 77 -11.63 -5.60 8.01
N TRP A 78 -11.48 -5.68 9.34
CA TRP A 78 -11.39 -4.49 10.18
C TRP A 78 -10.19 -3.60 9.81
N ARG A 79 -9.02 -4.20 9.56
CA ARG A 79 -7.81 -3.47 9.13
C ARG A 79 -8.00 -2.80 7.78
N ILE A 80 -8.68 -3.47 6.86
CA ILE A 80 -8.97 -2.93 5.53
C ILE A 80 -9.99 -1.80 5.61
N ARG A 81 -11.00 -1.90 6.49
CA ARG A 81 -11.93 -0.81 6.75
C ARG A 81 -11.22 0.42 7.31
N LEU A 82 -10.31 0.27 8.27
CA LEU A 82 -9.47 1.39 8.71
C LEU A 82 -8.66 2.02 7.58
N LEU A 83 -7.98 1.19 6.81
CA LEU A 83 -7.10 1.64 5.74
C LEU A 83 -7.90 2.40 4.67
N THR A 84 -9.03 1.85 4.24
CA THR A 84 -9.91 2.49 3.26
C THR A 84 -10.49 3.80 3.80
N ASP A 85 -10.88 3.86 5.08
CA ASP A 85 -11.35 5.10 5.70
C ASP A 85 -10.27 6.19 5.73
N LEU A 86 -9.01 5.83 6.05
CA LEU A 86 -7.88 6.74 5.98
C LEU A 86 -7.64 7.23 4.55
N LEU A 87 -7.53 6.31 3.59
CA LEU A 87 -7.18 6.62 2.22
C LEU A 87 -8.30 7.37 1.47
N ARG A 88 -9.55 7.23 1.89
CA ARG A 88 -10.70 7.99 1.39
C ARG A 88 -10.83 9.38 2.01
N SER A 89 -10.20 9.63 3.16
CA SER A 89 -10.26 10.93 3.82
C SER A 89 -9.60 12.03 2.98
N VAL A 90 -10.05 13.28 3.18
CA VAL A 90 -9.38 14.45 2.61
C VAL A 90 -8.00 14.55 3.25
N LYS A 91 -6.98 14.46 2.42
CA LYS A 91 -5.57 14.38 2.82
C LYS A 91 -4.77 15.44 2.07
N PRO A 92 -3.71 16.01 2.68
CA PRO A 92 -2.85 16.94 1.97
C PRO A 92 -2.15 16.23 0.81
N ASP A 93 -1.81 16.97 -0.24
CA ASP A 93 -1.10 16.44 -1.42
C ASP A 93 0.22 15.77 -1.05
N SER A 94 0.82 16.17 0.08
CA SER A 94 2.03 15.57 0.62
C SER A 94 1.86 14.11 1.00
N PHE A 95 0.64 13.61 1.23
CA PHE A 95 0.39 12.21 1.60
C PHE A 95 0.66 11.24 0.44
N ARG A 96 0.67 11.74 -0.81
CA ARG A 96 1.03 10.99 -2.02
C ARG A 96 0.35 9.62 -2.17
N ALA A 97 -0.83 9.39 -1.58
CA ALA A 97 -1.61 8.20 -1.84
C ALA A 97 -2.73 8.53 -2.83
N ALA A 98 -2.99 7.63 -3.76
CA ALA A 98 -4.07 7.79 -4.71
C ALA A 98 -5.44 7.77 -4.02
N LEU A 99 -6.47 8.22 -4.72
CA LEU A 99 -7.83 8.17 -4.20
C LEU A 99 -8.25 6.70 -4.06
N CYS A 100 -8.50 6.28 -2.82
CA CYS A 100 -9.12 4.99 -2.57
C CYS A 100 -10.62 5.10 -2.81
N LEU A 101 -11.21 4.11 -3.49
CA LEU A 101 -12.64 4.02 -3.74
C LEU A 101 -13.33 3.07 -2.75
N GLY A 102 -12.59 2.14 -2.15
CA GLY A 102 -13.13 1.14 -1.23
C GLY A 102 -12.30 -0.13 -1.24
N TYR A 103 -12.92 -1.24 -0.87
CA TYR A 103 -12.30 -2.56 -0.92
C TYR A 103 -13.22 -3.59 -1.57
N ILE A 104 -12.63 -4.64 -2.12
CA ILE A 104 -13.32 -5.83 -2.62
C ILE A 104 -13.06 -6.95 -1.62
N LYS A 105 -14.09 -7.76 -1.37
CA LYS A 105 -14.00 -9.03 -0.67
C LYS A 105 -14.41 -10.14 -1.64
N THR A 106 -13.55 -11.13 -1.82
CA THR A 106 -13.82 -12.28 -2.70
C THR A 106 -13.30 -13.58 -2.09
N ALA A 107 -13.77 -14.73 -2.56
CA ALA A 107 -13.18 -16.02 -2.21
C ALA A 107 -12.19 -16.42 -3.30
N ASP A 108 -11.05 -17.00 -2.92
CA ASP A 108 -10.15 -17.62 -3.87
C ASP A 108 -10.56 -19.05 -4.25
N ALA A 109 -9.76 -19.69 -5.10
CA ALA A 109 -10.05 -21.03 -5.62
C ALA A 109 -10.16 -22.10 -4.52
N ASP A 110 -9.52 -21.87 -3.37
CA ASP A 110 -9.52 -22.77 -2.23
C ASP A 110 -10.59 -22.37 -1.19
N GLY A 111 -11.44 -21.38 -1.51
CA GLY A 111 -12.49 -20.87 -0.65
C GLY A 111 -12.01 -19.91 0.44
N ALA A 112 -10.74 -19.49 0.42
CA ALA A 112 -10.21 -18.54 1.39
C ALA A 112 -10.58 -17.10 1.02
N THR A 113 -10.95 -16.30 2.02
CA THR A 113 -11.28 -14.90 1.81
C THR A 113 -10.04 -14.11 1.38
N ARG A 114 -10.15 -13.40 0.25
CA ARG A 114 -9.20 -12.42 -0.24
C ARG A 114 -9.82 -11.03 -0.21
N PHE A 115 -8.95 -10.07 0.02
CA PHE A 115 -9.33 -8.67 0.00
C PHE A 115 -8.44 -7.87 -0.93
N GLY A 116 -9.02 -6.90 -1.62
CA GLY A 116 -8.31 -5.96 -2.48
C GLY A 116 -8.72 -4.53 -2.17
N VAL A 117 -7.76 -3.61 -2.08
CA VAL A 117 -8.05 -2.17 -1.94
C VAL A 117 -8.12 -1.56 -3.33
N VAL A 118 -9.19 -0.85 -3.62
CA VAL A 118 -9.46 -0.27 -4.94
C VAL A 118 -9.03 1.18 -4.97
N PHE A 119 -8.19 1.52 -5.93
CA PHE A 119 -7.71 2.88 -6.15
C PHE A 119 -8.18 3.40 -7.51
N GLU A 120 -8.49 4.70 -7.55
CA GLU A 120 -8.77 5.40 -8.78
C GLU A 120 -7.51 5.41 -9.65
N GLY A 121 -7.64 4.80 -10.83
CA GLY A 121 -6.63 4.81 -11.86
C GLY A 121 -6.52 6.19 -12.51
N PRO A 122 -5.39 6.45 -13.16
CA PRO A 122 -5.25 7.64 -13.96
C PRO A 122 -6.25 7.65 -15.14
N SER A 123 -6.45 8.82 -15.75
CA SER A 123 -7.30 9.00 -16.94
C SER A 123 -7.05 7.89 -17.98
N PRO A 124 -8.05 7.46 -18.79
CA PRO A 124 -7.87 6.44 -19.83
C PRO A 124 -6.68 6.70 -20.79
N THR A 125 -6.23 7.95 -20.90
CA THR A 125 -5.06 8.39 -21.68
C THR A 125 -3.70 8.09 -21.01
N GLN A 126 -3.68 7.72 -19.73
CA GLN A 126 -2.51 7.38 -18.92
C GLN A 126 -2.56 5.89 -18.59
N SER A 127 -2.21 5.04 -19.54
CA SER A 127 -2.57 3.61 -19.47
C SER A 127 -1.62 2.75 -18.64
N LYS A 128 -0.57 3.32 -18.02
CA LYS A 128 0.46 2.52 -17.35
C LYS A 128 0.92 3.11 -16.00
N ILE A 129 0.94 2.24 -15.00
CA ILE A 129 1.73 2.42 -13.77
C ILE A 129 3.16 1.99 -14.06
N ALA A 130 4.11 2.89 -13.86
CA ALA A 130 5.53 2.57 -13.79
C ALA A 130 5.99 2.63 -12.34
N THR A 131 6.79 1.67 -11.91
CA THR A 131 7.40 1.70 -10.56
C THR A 131 8.71 2.49 -10.55
N LEU A 132 9.13 2.97 -9.37
CA LEU A 132 10.48 3.49 -9.19
C LEU A 132 11.52 2.41 -9.51
N ARG A 133 11.25 1.14 -9.21
CA ARG A 133 12.14 0.02 -9.61
C ARG A 133 12.41 0.03 -11.11
N GLU A 134 11.36 0.11 -11.93
CA GLU A 134 11.49 0.19 -13.38
C GLU A 134 12.28 1.43 -13.82
N LEU A 135 11.98 2.59 -13.21
CA LEU A 135 12.70 3.84 -13.49
C LEU A 135 14.20 3.73 -13.18
N LEU A 136 14.57 3.09 -12.07
CA LEU A 136 15.97 2.91 -11.66
C LEU A 136 16.76 2.04 -12.64
N SER A 137 16.07 1.21 -13.44
CA SER A 137 16.67 0.41 -14.50
C SER A 137 16.79 1.15 -15.84
N GLN A 138 16.17 2.32 -16.00
CA GLN A 138 16.18 3.08 -17.25
C GLN A 138 17.47 3.91 -17.42
N THR A 139 17.86 4.09 -18.69
CA THR A 139 18.94 4.97 -19.10
C THR A 139 18.46 5.88 -20.25
N PRO A 140 18.82 7.18 -20.25
CA PRO A 140 19.61 7.89 -19.24
C PRO A 140 18.83 8.11 -17.93
N LYS A 141 19.57 8.27 -16.82
CA LYS A 141 18.96 8.57 -15.52
C LYS A 141 18.41 10.01 -15.48
N PRO A 142 17.36 10.28 -14.69
CA PRO A 142 16.91 11.64 -14.44
C PRO A 142 18.01 12.51 -13.83
N SER A 143 17.91 13.83 -14.01
CA SER A 143 18.87 14.80 -13.46
C SER A 143 18.95 14.69 -11.94
N LEU A 144 20.11 15.01 -11.36
CA LEU A 144 20.29 15.01 -9.90
C LEU A 144 19.23 15.88 -9.20
N SER A 145 18.93 17.05 -9.76
CA SER A 145 17.90 17.95 -9.21
C SER A 145 16.54 17.26 -9.15
N ALA A 146 16.09 16.59 -10.21
CA ALA A 146 14.82 15.88 -10.21
C ALA A 146 14.80 14.71 -9.21
N ARG A 147 15.93 14.01 -9.06
CA ARG A 147 16.08 12.94 -8.07
C ARG A 147 16.02 13.46 -6.62
N VAL A 148 16.63 14.63 -6.36
CA VAL A 148 16.54 15.32 -5.05
C VAL A 148 15.11 15.77 -4.76
N VAL A 149 14.38 16.28 -5.75
CA VAL A 149 12.97 16.63 -5.59
C VAL A 149 12.13 15.40 -5.25
N LEU A 150 12.31 14.28 -5.95
CA LEU A 150 11.64 13.01 -5.63
C LEU A 150 11.91 12.58 -4.17
N CYS A 151 13.18 12.61 -3.73
CA CYS A 151 13.53 12.32 -2.34
C CYS A 151 12.80 13.24 -1.35
N ALA A 152 12.75 14.54 -1.61
CA ALA A 152 12.05 15.51 -0.77
C ALA A 152 10.53 15.29 -0.74
N VAL A 153 9.93 14.88 -1.87
CA VAL A 153 8.52 14.50 -1.94
C VAL A 153 8.24 13.27 -1.08
N LEU A 154 9.05 12.22 -1.20
CA LEU A 154 8.88 10.99 -0.41
C LEU A 154 9.10 11.23 1.09
N ALA A 155 10.05 12.09 1.46
CA ALA A 155 10.24 12.49 2.85
C ALA A 155 9.00 13.18 3.44
N ARG A 156 8.38 14.10 2.68
CA ARG A 156 7.13 14.76 3.08
C ARG A 156 5.96 13.78 3.18
N CYS A 157 5.92 12.76 2.31
CA CYS A 157 4.95 11.68 2.39
C CYS A 157 5.08 10.88 3.69
N VAL A 158 6.30 10.41 4.01
CA VAL A 158 6.55 9.67 5.25
C VAL A 158 6.24 10.54 6.48
N HIS A 159 6.60 11.82 6.44
CA HIS A 159 6.24 12.75 7.50
C HIS A 159 4.72 12.89 7.67
N SER A 160 3.98 13.03 6.57
CA SER A 160 2.51 13.15 6.59
C SER A 160 1.83 11.91 7.16
N LEU A 161 2.32 10.71 6.79
CA LEU A 161 1.86 9.45 7.36
C LEU A 161 2.10 9.38 8.88
N HIS A 162 3.31 9.74 9.32
CA HIS A 162 3.65 9.74 10.74
C HIS A 162 2.87 10.80 11.54
N ALA A 163 2.56 11.96 10.93
CA ALA A 163 1.77 13.01 11.58
C ALA A 163 0.34 12.58 11.92
N VAL A 164 -0.18 11.57 11.21
CA VAL A 164 -1.51 10.96 11.46
C VAL A 164 -1.39 9.60 12.13
N ASN A 165 -0.24 9.32 12.77
CA ASN A 165 0.04 8.06 13.46
C ASN A 165 -0.18 6.83 12.57
N TRP A 166 0.14 6.92 11.28
CA TRP A 166 0.05 5.81 10.35
C TRP A 166 1.42 5.35 9.87
N LEU A 167 1.61 4.04 9.81
CA LEU A 167 2.86 3.41 9.41
C LEU A 167 2.66 2.66 8.09
N HIS A 168 3.46 2.96 7.07
CA HIS A 168 3.34 2.31 5.76
C HIS A 168 3.76 0.82 5.76
N LYS A 169 4.81 0.47 6.53
CA LYS A 169 5.36 -0.90 6.71
C LYS A 169 5.95 -1.58 5.46
N ALA A 170 5.66 -1.13 4.25
CA ALA A 170 6.19 -1.70 3.00
C ALA A 170 6.79 -0.64 2.05
N LEU A 171 7.46 0.40 2.57
CA LEU A 171 8.05 1.42 1.68
C LEU A 171 9.27 0.85 0.94
N GLN A 172 9.18 0.70 -0.38
CA GLN A 172 10.24 0.18 -1.25
C GLN A 172 10.06 0.71 -2.69
N ALA A 173 11.06 0.50 -3.56
CA ALA A 173 11.03 1.01 -4.94
C ALA A 173 9.83 0.48 -5.76
N ASP A 174 9.38 -0.75 -5.53
CA ASP A 174 8.22 -1.29 -6.26
C ASP A 174 6.89 -0.65 -5.84
N ASN A 175 6.87 -0.03 -4.66
CA ASN A 175 5.71 0.60 -4.02
C ASN A 175 5.68 2.13 -4.20
N ILE A 176 6.59 2.68 -5.00
CA ILE A 176 6.54 4.06 -5.47
C ILE A 176 6.17 4.00 -6.95
N ILE A 177 5.02 4.56 -7.30
CA ILE A 177 4.43 4.46 -8.62
C ILE A 177 4.26 5.82 -9.26
N PHE A 178 4.28 5.83 -10.59
CA PHE A 178 4.07 6.99 -11.43
C PHE A 178 3.03 6.62 -12.50
N PHE A 179 2.12 7.54 -12.78
CA PHE A 179 1.24 7.41 -13.94
C PHE A 179 1.92 8.05 -15.14
N SER A 180 1.98 7.32 -16.26
CA SER A 180 2.58 7.82 -17.50
C SER A 180 1.64 7.62 -18.68
N SER A 181 1.50 8.66 -19.50
CA SER A 181 0.81 8.63 -20.79
C SER A 181 1.75 8.47 -21.99
N SER A 182 3.05 8.75 -21.83
CA SER A 182 3.97 8.94 -22.97
C SER A 182 5.42 8.59 -22.67
N GLY A 183 5.69 7.77 -21.65
CA GLY A 183 7.04 7.33 -21.28
C GLY A 183 7.87 8.36 -20.48
N SER A 184 7.42 9.61 -20.39
CA SER A 184 7.96 10.59 -19.44
C SER A 184 7.30 10.41 -18.07
N LEU A 185 8.10 10.22 -17.03
CA LEU A 185 7.63 10.16 -15.65
C LEU A 185 7.79 11.53 -14.99
N ASP A 186 6.73 11.99 -14.32
CA ASP A 186 6.78 13.17 -13.47
C ASP A 186 7.30 12.78 -12.08
N LEU A 187 8.54 13.15 -11.78
CA LEU A 187 9.20 12.83 -10.51
C LEU A 187 8.70 13.69 -9.35
N ASP A 188 7.95 14.75 -9.63
CA ASP A 188 7.39 15.64 -8.62
C ASP A 188 6.06 15.10 -8.09
N ALA A 189 5.40 14.22 -8.86
CA ALA A 189 4.09 13.62 -8.57
C ALA A 189 4.12 12.08 -8.46
N PRO A 190 4.99 11.48 -7.62
CA PRO A 190 4.90 10.06 -7.30
C PRO A 190 3.65 9.77 -6.47
N PHE A 191 3.17 8.53 -6.54
CA PHE A 191 2.25 7.98 -5.56
C PHE A 191 2.94 6.85 -4.79
N VAL A 192 2.66 6.78 -3.49
CA VAL A 192 3.00 5.65 -2.63
C VAL A 192 1.85 4.67 -2.64
N SER A 193 2.17 3.39 -2.77
CA SER A 193 1.23 2.28 -2.85
C SER A 193 1.75 1.08 -2.04
N GLY A 194 1.03 -0.03 -1.98
CA GLY A 194 1.40 -1.19 -1.17
C GLY A 194 1.16 -0.93 0.32
N PHE A 195 -0.05 -0.44 0.61
CA PHE A 195 -0.52 -0.21 1.98
C PHE A 195 -0.99 -1.50 2.68
N ASP A 196 -0.78 -2.67 2.08
CA ASP A 196 -1.26 -3.98 2.53
C ASP A 196 -0.73 -4.37 3.92
N LEU A 197 0.47 -3.93 4.28
CA LEU A 197 1.04 -4.12 5.62
C LEU A 197 0.84 -2.90 6.53
N SER A 198 0.26 -1.82 6.02
CA SER A 198 0.16 -0.56 6.75
C SER A 198 -0.84 -0.63 7.91
N ARG A 199 -0.63 0.20 8.94
CA ARG A 199 -1.44 0.19 10.17
C ARG A 199 -1.30 1.49 10.98
N PRO A 200 -2.24 1.75 11.92
CA PRO A 200 -2.04 2.73 12.99
C PRO A 200 -0.80 2.43 13.83
N SER A 201 -0.10 3.45 14.33
CA SER A 201 1.19 3.32 15.01
C SER A 201 1.11 2.74 16.42
N ASN A 202 -0.03 2.85 17.07
CA ASN A 202 -0.29 2.26 18.39
C ASN A 202 -0.61 0.76 18.33
N MET A 203 -1.22 0.29 17.23
CA MET A 203 -1.67 -1.11 17.09
C MET A 203 -0.54 -2.08 16.71
N ASP A 204 0.42 -2.26 17.61
CA ASP A 204 1.60 -3.10 17.36
C ASP A 204 1.28 -4.56 17.14
N GLN A 205 0.24 -5.08 17.79
CA GLN A 205 -0.22 -6.46 17.66
C GLN A 205 -0.62 -6.83 16.22
N TRP A 206 -0.82 -5.86 15.33
CA TRP A 206 -1.09 -6.11 13.90
C TRP A 206 0.16 -6.05 13.03
N THR A 207 1.33 -5.92 13.63
CA THR A 207 2.57 -6.04 12.89
C THR A 207 2.75 -7.49 12.46
N GLU A 208 2.54 -7.74 11.18
CA GLU A 208 2.79 -9.04 10.57
C GLU A 208 4.28 -9.35 10.56
N LYS A 209 4.65 -10.57 10.96
CA LYS A 209 6.03 -11.05 10.80
C LYS A 209 6.30 -11.21 9.31
N PRO A 210 7.35 -10.59 8.76
CA PRO A 210 7.66 -10.75 7.36
C PRO A 210 8.04 -12.20 7.04
N GLY A 211 7.57 -12.70 5.90
CA GLY A 211 8.12 -13.90 5.29
C GLY A 211 9.59 -13.72 4.91
N PHE A 212 10.31 -14.84 4.78
CA PHE A 212 11.70 -14.83 4.34
C PHE A 212 11.79 -14.43 2.86
N GLU A 213 12.12 -13.17 2.62
CA GLU A 213 12.28 -12.59 1.28
C GLU A 213 13.46 -11.62 1.29
N PRO A 214 14.67 -12.06 0.91
CA PRO A 214 15.88 -11.23 0.98
C PRO A 214 15.75 -9.90 0.24
N ALA A 215 15.07 -9.90 -0.91
CA ALA A 215 14.86 -8.68 -1.72
C ALA A 215 13.96 -7.64 -1.02
N LYS A 216 13.06 -8.06 -0.12
CA LYS A 216 12.25 -7.15 0.70
C LYS A 216 12.96 -6.81 2.02
N ASP A 217 13.78 -7.71 2.55
CA ASP A 217 14.54 -7.51 3.79
C ASP A 217 15.57 -6.38 3.69
N ILE A 218 16.11 -6.06 2.51
CA ILE A 218 17.02 -4.92 2.33
C ILE A 218 16.36 -3.58 2.70
N TYR A 219 15.03 -3.47 2.61
CA TYR A 219 14.29 -2.27 3.01
C TYR A 219 13.91 -2.27 4.48
N ARG A 220 14.16 -3.37 5.18
CA ARG A 220 13.88 -3.52 6.61
C ARG A 220 15.16 -3.26 7.37
N HIS A 221 15.05 -2.50 8.44
CA HIS A 221 16.19 -2.29 9.33
C HIS A 221 16.69 -3.63 9.89
N PRO A 222 18.00 -3.78 10.15
CA PRO A 222 18.60 -5.06 10.57
C PRO A 222 17.85 -5.78 11.70
N ASN A 223 17.39 -5.05 12.72
CA ASN A 223 16.63 -5.61 13.85
C ASN A 223 15.16 -5.97 13.56
N ALA A 224 14.69 -5.79 12.33
CA ALA A 224 13.32 -6.09 11.88
C ALA A 224 13.28 -6.91 10.59
N GLN A 225 14.40 -7.52 10.22
CA GLN A 225 14.48 -8.46 9.09
C GLN A 225 13.78 -9.78 9.44
N SER A 226 13.43 -10.56 8.42
CA SER A 226 12.76 -11.86 8.59
C SER A 226 13.52 -12.86 9.46
N SER A 227 14.85 -12.72 9.53
CA SER A 227 15.75 -13.52 10.35
C SER A 227 15.71 -13.20 11.85
N GLN A 228 15.13 -12.07 12.25
CA GLN A 228 15.08 -11.64 13.65
C GLN A 228 13.91 -12.30 14.39
N THR A 229 14.17 -12.72 15.62
CA THR A 229 13.17 -13.34 16.51
C THR A 229 12.46 -12.32 17.38
N ASP A 230 13.14 -11.24 17.74
CA ASP A 230 12.64 -10.21 18.63
C ASP A 230 11.93 -9.13 17.80
N GLY A 231 10.62 -9.29 17.62
CA GLY A 231 9.73 -8.33 16.92
C GLY A 231 9.57 -6.97 17.62
N SER A 232 10.45 -6.65 18.57
CA SER A 232 10.42 -5.49 19.44
C SER A 232 11.12 -4.29 18.78
N TYR A 233 10.54 -3.72 17.71
CA TYR A 233 11.02 -2.40 17.29
C TYR A 233 9.98 -1.54 16.54
N ARG A 234 9.70 -0.34 17.08
CA ARG A 234 8.55 0.50 16.72
C ARG A 234 8.80 1.59 15.65
N LYS A 235 10.05 1.96 15.32
CA LYS A 235 10.34 3.20 14.54
C LYS A 235 11.38 3.05 13.39
N LEU A 236 11.19 2.10 12.47
CA LEU A 236 12.21 1.77 11.45
C LEU A 236 11.87 2.20 10.02
N TYR A 237 10.76 2.89 9.79
CA TYR A 237 10.34 3.28 8.43
C TYR A 237 11.22 4.36 7.81
N ILE A 238 11.99 5.07 8.65
CA ILE A 238 13.06 5.97 8.21
C ILE A 238 14.19 5.18 7.55
N TYR A 239 14.46 3.94 7.98
CA TYR A 239 15.45 3.07 7.34
C TYR A 239 15.03 2.76 5.90
N SER A 240 13.79 2.30 5.70
CA SER A 240 13.25 2.02 4.37
C SER A 240 13.32 3.24 3.45
N LEU A 241 13.00 4.43 3.98
CA LEU A 241 13.13 5.70 3.26
C LEU A 241 14.60 5.98 2.86
N GLY A 242 15.54 5.76 3.77
CA GLY A 242 16.97 5.93 3.51
C GLY A 242 17.50 5.01 2.41
N ILE A 243 17.05 3.75 2.39
CA ILE A 243 17.39 2.79 1.32
C ILE A 243 16.84 3.28 -0.02
N VAL A 244 15.56 3.65 -0.09
CA VAL A 244 14.94 4.19 -1.30
C VAL A 244 15.66 5.45 -1.80
N MET A 245 16.00 6.39 -0.91
CA MET A 245 16.77 7.59 -1.27
C MET A 245 18.16 7.25 -1.81
N THR A 246 18.81 6.22 -1.26
CA THR A 246 20.11 5.73 -1.74
C THR A 246 19.98 5.14 -3.15
N GLU A 247 18.92 4.37 -3.41
CA GLU A 247 18.63 3.86 -4.75
C GLU A 247 18.38 4.99 -5.75
N ILE A 248 17.63 6.04 -5.36
CA ILE A 248 17.38 7.23 -6.17
C ILE A 248 18.67 8.03 -6.43
N ALA A 249 19.60 8.08 -5.48
CA ALA A 249 20.83 8.84 -5.63
C ALA A 249 21.81 8.23 -6.64
N ARG A 250 21.81 6.88 -6.74
CA ARG A 250 22.68 6.10 -7.63
C ARG A 250 22.47 6.45 -9.10
#